data_AF-A0A7C5ZN32-F1
#
_entry.id   AF-A0A7C5ZN32-F1
#
_cell.length_a   1.000
_cell.length_b   1.000
_cell.length_c   1.000
_cell.angle_alpha   90.00
_cell.angle_beta   90.00
_cell.angle_gamma   90.00
#
_symmetry.space_group_name_H-M   'P 1'
#
loop_
_entity.id
_entity.type
_entity.pdbx_description
1 polymer ?
#
loop_
_entity_poly.entity_id
_entity_poly.type
_entity_poly.pdbx_seq_one_letter_code
_entity_poly.pdbx_strand_id
1 'polypeptide(L)'
;MSEAEVTQLRIRVIACNVMFRELCHSAATCEHVIDTVFLERDLHNFPDELRSAVQSEIDRSKGYDAIVLGYGLCSNGAAYVHANDTPVVLPRVHDCISLFLGSKARYDASFETSPGTYYYS
;
A
#
# COMPACT_ATOMS: atom_id res chain seq x y z
N MET A 1 0.12 2.46 33.87
CA MET A 1 -0.35 1.89 32.60
C MET A 1 0.88 1.25 31.97
N SER A 2 0.96 -0.08 31.89
CA SER A 2 2.19 -0.77 31.50
C SER A 2 2.48 -0.51 30.02
N GLU A 3 3.62 0.11 29.76
CA GLU A 3 4.25 0.21 28.45
C GLU A 3 4.54 -1.22 27.98
N ALA A 4 3.78 -1.69 26.99
CA ALA A 4 4.12 -2.94 26.33
C ALA A 4 5.43 -2.69 25.60
N GLU A 5 6.46 -3.50 25.88
CA GLU A 5 7.71 -3.49 25.16
C GLU A 5 7.42 -3.79 23.67
N VAL A 6 7.40 -2.75 22.84
CA VAL A 6 7.18 -2.90 21.40
C VAL A 6 8.48 -3.43 20.81
N THR A 7 8.50 -4.71 20.45
CA THR A 7 9.58 -5.26 19.63
C THR A 7 9.64 -4.47 18.33
N GLN A 8 10.76 -3.78 18.08
CA GLN A 8 10.94 -2.95 16.89
C GLN A 8 10.97 -3.83 15.63
N LEU A 9 9.93 -3.73 14.80
CA LEU A 9 9.81 -4.47 13.55
C LEU A 9 10.52 -3.76 12.39
N ARG A 10 10.92 -4.54 11.38
CA ARG A 10 11.37 -4.08 10.06
C ARG A 10 10.29 -4.39 9.03
N ILE A 11 9.70 -3.35 8.46
CA ILE A 11 8.58 -3.45 7.54
C ILE A 11 8.98 -2.89 6.18
N ARG A 12 8.75 -3.69 5.14
CA ARG A 12 8.84 -3.22 3.75
C ARG A 12 7.49 -2.64 3.33
N VAL A 13 7.48 -1.46 2.74
CA VAL A 13 6.27 -0.91 2.11
C VAL A 13 6.46 -0.82 0.61
N ILE A 14 5.59 -1.46 -0.18
CA ILE A 14 5.58 -1.40 -1.64
C ILE A 14 4.34 -0.61 -2.05
N ALA A 15 4.52 0.54 -2.69
CA ALA A 15 3.42 1.45 -3.00
C ALA A 15 3.56 2.11 -4.37
N CYS A 16 2.51 2.79 -4.82
CA CYS A 16 2.60 3.67 -5.97
C CYS A 16 3.35 4.95 -5.58
N ASN A 17 4.14 5.52 -6.50
CA ASN A 17 4.83 6.79 -6.25
C ASN A 17 3.89 7.96 -5.94
N VAL A 18 2.60 7.90 -6.30
CA VAL A 18 1.62 8.91 -5.87
C VAL A 18 1.43 8.97 -4.35
N MET A 19 1.72 7.88 -3.62
CA MET A 19 1.62 7.81 -2.16
C MET A 19 2.90 8.28 -1.45
N PHE A 20 3.90 8.78 -2.19
CA PHE A 20 5.24 9.06 -1.67
C PHE A 20 5.21 9.96 -0.44
N ARG A 21 4.49 11.09 -0.52
CA ARG A 21 4.52 12.11 0.52
C ARG A 21 3.93 11.59 1.84
N GLU A 22 2.78 10.94 1.77
CA GLU A 22 2.03 10.43 2.93
C GLU A 22 2.78 9.25 3.57
N LEU A 23 3.32 8.35 2.76
CA LEU A 23 4.05 7.18 3.26
C LEU A 23 5.42 7.55 3.82
N CYS A 24 6.17 8.47 3.20
CA CYS A 24 7.43 8.94 3.76
C CYS A 24 7.21 9.72 5.07
N HIS A 25 6.13 10.51 5.17
CA HIS A 25 5.78 11.16 6.42
C HIS A 25 5.48 10.13 7.51
N SER A 26 4.65 9.12 7.20
CA SER A 26 4.30 8.05 8.14
C SER A 26 5.52 7.22 8.56
N ALA A 27 6.43 6.94 7.62
CA ALA A 27 7.68 6.22 7.87
C ALA A 27 8.60 6.99 8.82
N ALA A 28 8.72 8.31 8.65
CA ALA A 28 9.57 9.16 9.47
C ALA A 28 9.10 9.29 10.93
N THR A 29 7.82 9.02 11.20
CA THR A 29 7.22 9.13 12.54
C THR A 29 6.87 7.77 13.14
N CYS A 30 7.20 6.66 12.47
CA CYS A 30 6.89 5.32 12.95
C CYS A 30 7.91 4.85 13.99
N GLU A 31 7.47 4.10 15.00
CA GLU A 31 8.36 3.43 15.96
C GLU A 31 9.08 2.22 15.35
N HIS A 32 8.58 1.69 14.23
CA HIS A 32 9.17 0.60 13.48
C HIS A 32 10.09 1.12 12.37
N VAL A 33 11.00 0.27 11.90
CA VAL A 33 11.85 0.57 10.74
C VAL A 33 11.04 0.35 9.47
N ILE A 34 10.77 1.41 8.72
CA ILE A 34 9.96 1.37 7.50
C ILE A 34 10.86 1.61 6.27
N ASP A 35 11.03 0.58 5.44
CA ASP A 35 11.75 0.66 4.17
C ASP A 35 10.75 0.72 3.00
N THR A 36 10.62 1.89 2.38
CA THR A 36 9.66 2.11 1.28
C THR A 36 10.25 1.82 -0.10
N VAL A 37 9.43 1.31 -1.02
CA VAL A 37 9.67 1.33 -2.48
C VAL A 37 8.44 1.81 -3.20
N PHE A 38 8.69 2.61 -4.23
CA PHE A 38 7.66 3.25 -5.02
C PHE A 38 7.77 2.78 -6.46
N LEU A 39 6.69 2.19 -6.97
CA LEU A 39 6.53 1.84 -8.37
C LEU A 39 5.87 2.98 -9.14
N GLU A 40 6.08 3.02 -10.45
CA GLU A 40 5.54 4.08 -11.30
C GLU A 40 4.01 4.05 -11.38
N ARG A 41 3.38 5.23 -11.29
CA ARG A 41 1.93 5.41 -11.41
C ARG A 41 1.35 4.75 -12.65
N ASP A 42 2.05 4.83 -13.77
CA ASP A 42 1.55 4.40 -15.09
C ASP A 42 1.27 2.90 -15.17
N LEU A 43 1.84 2.09 -14.26
CA LEU A 43 1.51 0.67 -14.12
C LEU A 43 0.02 0.42 -13.84
N HIS A 44 -0.74 1.40 -13.31
CA HIS A 44 -2.19 1.25 -13.13
C HIS A 44 -2.96 1.07 -14.44
N ASN A 45 -2.36 1.47 -15.57
CA ASN A 45 -2.94 1.22 -16.90
C ASN A 45 -2.73 -0.21 -17.38
N PHE A 46 -1.85 -0.98 -16.71
CA PHE A 46 -1.42 -2.32 -17.10
C PHE A 46 -1.47 -3.28 -15.89
N PRO A 47 -2.66 -3.77 -15.47
CA PRO A 47 -2.82 -4.51 -14.22
C PRO A 47 -1.92 -5.76 -14.09
N ASP A 48 -1.66 -6.48 -15.17
CA ASP A 48 -0.78 -7.65 -15.15
C ASP A 48 0.70 -7.27 -14.98
N GLU A 49 1.11 -6.14 -15.54
CA GLU A 49 2.45 -5.57 -15.33
C GLU A 49 2.60 -5.04 -13.91
N LEU A 50 1.58 -4.34 -13.38
CA LEU A 50 1.54 -3.92 -11.98
C LEU A 50 1.69 -5.12 -11.04
N ARG A 51 0.94 -6.20 -11.29
CA ARG A 51 1.03 -7.43 -10.49
C ARG A 51 2.44 -8.02 -10.53
N SER A 52 3.02 -8.09 -11.72
CA SER A 52 4.37 -8.63 -11.92
C SER A 52 5.44 -7.77 -11.23
N ALA A 53 5.29 -6.44 -11.26
CA ALA A 53 6.18 -5.52 -10.58
C ALA A 53 6.04 -5.62 -9.05
N VAL A 54 4.82 -5.67 -8.52
CA VAL A 54 4.57 -5.88 -7.09
C VAL A 54 5.13 -7.21 -6.62
N GLN A 55 4.88 -8.30 -7.37
CA GLN A 55 5.43 -9.62 -7.03
C GLN A 55 6.97 -9.61 -7.04
N SER A 56 7.58 -8.96 -8.04
CA SER A 56 9.05 -8.84 -8.11
C SER A 56 9.63 -8.13 -6.88
N GLU A 57 8.95 -7.09 -6.38
CA GLU A 57 9.38 -6.41 -5.14
C GLU A 57 9.12 -7.24 -3.89
N ILE A 58 8.03 -8.02 -3.84
CA ILE A 58 7.80 -8.99 -2.76
C ILE A 58 8.94 -10.02 -2.72
N ASP A 59 9.32 -10.57 -3.87
CA ASP A 59 10.35 -11.60 -3.98
C ASP A 59 11.73 -11.08 -3.54
N ARG A 60 12.03 -9.80 -3.80
CA ARG A 60 13.27 -9.11 -3.37
C ARG A 60 13.29 -8.76 -1.88
N SER A 61 12.13 -8.70 -1.23
CA SER A 61 11.98 -8.19 0.13
C SER A 61 12.24 -9.25 1.19
N LYS A 62 13.50 -9.71 1.28
CA LYS A 62 13.96 -10.70 2.26
C LYS A 62 14.41 -10.04 3.57
N GLY A 63 14.21 -10.73 4.70
CA GLY A 63 14.68 -10.28 6.02
C GLY A 63 13.82 -9.20 6.68
N TYR A 64 12.58 -9.04 6.23
CA TYR A 64 11.56 -8.19 6.86
C TYR A 64 10.58 -9.02 7.68
N ASP A 65 10.02 -8.42 8.72
CA ASP A 65 8.96 -9.02 9.53
C ASP A 65 7.61 -9.03 8.80
N ALA A 66 7.38 -8.02 7.95
CA ALA A 66 6.20 -7.92 7.10
C ALA A 66 6.46 -7.08 5.84
N ILE A 67 5.70 -7.37 4.79
CA ILE A 67 5.60 -6.55 3.58
C ILE A 67 4.18 -5.97 3.54
N VAL A 68 4.06 -4.64 3.51
CA VAL A 68 2.78 -3.93 3.42
C VAL A 68 2.63 -3.35 2.02
N LEU A 69 1.49 -3.62 1.39
CA LEU A 69 1.15 -3.05 0.10
C LEU A 69 0.40 -1.72 0.32
N GLY A 70 0.98 -0.62 -0.16
CA GLY A 70 0.33 0.69 -0.27
C GLY A 70 -0.60 0.75 -1.49
N TYR A 71 -1.35 -0.31 -1.73
CA TYR A 71 -2.24 -0.49 -2.87
C TYR A 71 -3.62 -0.97 -2.41
N GLY A 72 -4.67 -0.53 -3.10
CA GLY A 72 -5.93 -1.28 -3.14
C GLY A 72 -5.86 -2.41 -4.16
N LEU A 73 -7.00 -2.99 -4.54
CA LEU A 73 -7.02 -3.98 -5.62
C LEU A 73 -6.61 -3.39 -6.98
N CYS A 74 -6.94 -2.12 -7.25
CA CYS A 74 -6.53 -1.36 -8.44
C CYS A 74 -6.74 -2.14 -9.74
N SER A 75 -7.99 -2.44 -10.07
CA SER A 75 -8.35 -3.31 -11.21
C SER A 75 -7.69 -4.70 -11.15
N ASN A 76 -7.54 -5.25 -9.93
CA ASN A 76 -6.86 -6.51 -9.62
C ASN A 76 -5.35 -6.53 -9.95
N GLY A 77 -4.72 -5.36 -10.09
CA GLY A 77 -3.27 -5.25 -10.27
C GLY A 77 -2.47 -5.64 -9.02
N ALA A 78 -3.02 -5.46 -7.82
CA ALA A 78 -2.41 -5.97 -6.58
C ALA A 78 -3.00 -7.31 -6.12
N ALA A 79 -3.99 -7.84 -6.84
CA ALA A 79 -4.60 -9.14 -6.53
C ALA A 79 -3.69 -10.28 -7.00
N TYR A 80 -3.89 -11.47 -6.41
CA TYR A 80 -3.20 -12.72 -6.78
C TYR A 80 -1.68 -12.72 -6.58
N VAL A 81 -1.12 -11.70 -5.94
CA VAL A 81 0.24 -11.75 -5.39
C VAL A 81 0.29 -12.80 -4.29
N HIS A 82 1.45 -13.41 -4.10
CA HIS A 82 1.66 -14.42 -3.07
C HIS A 82 2.81 -14.03 -2.15
N ALA A 83 2.62 -14.34 -0.87
CA ALA A 83 3.69 -14.28 0.11
C ALA A 83 4.64 -15.46 -0.09
N ASN A 84 5.93 -15.19 0.11
CA ASN A 84 6.94 -16.24 0.26
C ASN A 84 7.17 -16.49 1.76
N ASP A 85 8.39 -16.28 2.24
CA ASP A 85 8.79 -16.45 3.64
C ASP A 85 8.34 -15.29 4.55
N THR A 86 7.96 -14.16 3.96
CA THR A 86 7.55 -12.95 4.68
C THR A 86 6.05 -12.69 4.48
N PRO A 87 5.28 -12.46 5.56
CA PRO A 87 3.86 -12.11 5.47
C PRO A 87 3.62 -10.87 4.61
N VAL A 88 2.61 -10.94 3.73
CA VAL A 88 2.16 -9.80 2.90
C VAL A 88 0.83 -9.29 3.44
N VAL A 89 0.76 -8.00 3.74
CA VAL A 89 -0.43 -7.29 4.24
C VAL A 89 -0.97 -6.40 3.13
N LEU A 90 -2.22 -6.66 2.72
CA LEU A 90 -2.94 -5.88 1.73
C LEU A 90 -4.14 -5.19 2.39
N PRO A 91 -4.31 -3.86 2.22
CA PRO A 91 -5.52 -3.16 2.62
C PRO A 91 -6.76 -3.70 1.91
N ARG A 92 -7.85 -3.89 2.68
CA ARG A 92 -9.14 -4.37 2.13
C ARG A 92 -9.94 -3.24 1.48
N VAL A 93 -9.46 -2.75 0.34
CA VAL A 93 -10.08 -1.65 -0.43
C VAL A 93 -9.99 -1.91 -1.94
N HIS A 94 -10.92 -1.35 -2.70
CA HIS A 94 -10.99 -1.56 -4.16
C HIS A 94 -9.87 -0.86 -4.92
N ASP A 95 -9.43 0.31 -4.45
CA ASP A 95 -8.38 1.12 -5.07
C ASP A 95 -7.64 1.97 -4.03
N CYS A 96 -6.59 2.65 -4.47
CA CYS A 96 -5.78 3.52 -3.62
C CYS A 96 -6.50 4.80 -3.18
N ILE A 97 -7.61 5.20 -3.81
CA ILE A 97 -8.33 6.43 -3.42
C ILE A 97 -8.91 6.28 -2.03
N SER A 98 -9.42 5.09 -1.70
CA SER A 98 -9.87 4.78 -0.33
C SER A 98 -8.77 4.98 0.71
N LEU A 99 -7.50 4.68 0.36
CA LEU A 99 -6.35 4.90 1.24
C LEU A 99 -6.02 6.40 1.35
N PHE A 100 -6.02 7.14 0.25
CA PHE A 100 -5.81 8.59 0.26
C PHE A 100 -6.86 9.33 1.10
N LEU A 101 -8.13 8.91 1.02
CA LEU A 101 -9.19 9.50 1.83
C LEU A 101 -9.13 9.04 3.29
N GLY A 102 -8.30 8.04 3.63
CA GLY A 102 -8.13 7.50 4.97
C GLY A 102 -9.39 6.84 5.54
N SER A 103 -10.42 6.60 4.72
CA SER A 103 -11.69 6.04 5.18
C SER A 103 -12.53 5.54 4.02
N LYS A 104 -12.93 4.28 4.10
CA LYS A 104 -13.93 3.70 3.21
C LYS A 104 -15.26 4.46 3.27
N ALA A 105 -15.70 4.88 4.46
CA ALA A 105 -16.95 5.62 4.62
C ALA A 105 -16.88 7.00 3.92
N ARG A 106 -15.70 7.67 3.95
CA ARG A 106 -15.50 8.93 3.20
C ARG A 106 -15.51 8.70 1.70
N TYR A 107 -14.90 7.60 1.24
CA TYR A 107 -14.94 7.21 -0.16
C TYR A 107 -16.38 6.96 -0.61
N ASP A 108 -17.14 6.13 0.12
CA ASP A 108 -18.52 5.78 -0.21
C ASP A 108 -19.41 7.04 -0.26
N ALA A 109 -19.30 7.94 0.72
CA ALA A 109 -20.03 9.20 0.73
C ALA A 109 -19.70 10.09 -0.47
N SER A 110 -18.42 10.17 -0.88
CA SER A 110 -18.01 10.93 -2.06
C SER A 110 -18.55 10.30 -3.35
N PHE A 111 -18.56 8.97 -3.43
CA PHE A 111 -19.05 8.24 -4.59
C PHE A 111 -20.56 8.40 -4.76
N GLU A 112 -21.32 8.31 -3.66
CA GLU A 112 -22.78 8.48 -3.65
C GLU A 112 -23.22 9.90 -4.02
N THR A 113 -22.50 10.91 -3.52
CA THR A 113 -22.85 12.32 -3.74
C THR A 113 -22.36 12.86 -5.09
N SER A 114 -21.21 12.39 -5.57
CA SER A 114 -20.55 12.88 -6.79
C SER A 114 -19.93 11.72 -7.57
N PRO A 115 -20.74 10.86 -8.20
CA PRO A 115 -20.23 9.78 -9.04
C PRO A 115 -19.41 10.35 -10.20
N GLY A 116 -18.29 9.69 -10.53
CA GLY A 116 -17.37 10.14 -11.58
C GLY A 116 -16.38 11.23 -11.17
N THR A 117 -16.19 11.45 -9.86
CA THR A 117 -15.15 12.36 -9.35
C THR A 117 -13.76 11.96 -9.85
N TYR A 118 -13.03 12.92 -10.42
CA TYR A 118 -11.62 12.76 -10.78
C TYR A 118 -10.73 13.14 -9.59
N TYR A 119 -9.82 12.25 -9.22
CA TYR A 119 -8.82 12.48 -8.19
C TYR A 119 -7.49 12.80 -8.87
N TYR A 120 -6.95 14.00 -8.60
CA TYR A 120 -5.66 14.45 -9.10
C TYR A 120 -4.64 14.37 -7.96
N SER A 121 -3.55 13.61 -8.16
CA SER A 121 -2.38 13.55 -7.27
C SER A 121 -1.10 13.67 -8.07
#